data_AF-A0A943FNG9-F1
#
_entry.id   AF-A0A943FNG9-F1
#
_cell.length_a   1.000
_cell.length_b   1.000
_cell.length_c   1.000
_cell.angle_alpha   90.00
_cell.angle_beta   90.00
_cell.angle_gamma   90.00
#
_symmetry.space_group_name_H-M   'P 1'
#
loop_
_entity.id
_entity.type
_entity.pdbx_description
1 polymer ?
#
loop_
_entity_poly.entity_id
_entity_poly.type
_entity_poly.pdbx_seq_one_letter_code
_entity_poly.pdbx_strand_id
1 'polypeptide(L)'
;MNDNRMKRWMDAIDDDLLEEAQRPLPRGGAARRWGALAACFCAAALALALWQPWSAGIGDNTAGADADFGAMDKSFSVAMPPVSDAELLSASLALPEGASLTSDYRWRQDGEGAVTGVSCTVLLDGYDYDYSAAYASQPLPAPDGTLPTDTYQVNGLTLLVYDDGAVGWYDTSAGIQWYCVAWDGGAPLVTAFTLMDAQYYTVPTAPEGADVLGYDLFDLDGSTVTEVSFTLDGVTWHYRMAPTLDVSETIPDISDFTGGSLTAEGRLRWCPTVLRWDAGGAGCIIWRDIAPGLAYSLTADTGASEKTLADMAALVFKPAQEES
;
A
#
# COMPACT_ATOMS: atom_id res chain seq x y z
N MET A 1 -58.36 12.58 -15.47
CA MET A 1 -57.91 11.17 -15.59
C MET A 1 -56.38 11.17 -15.71
N ASN A 2 -55.68 11.37 -14.59
CA ASN A 2 -54.24 11.11 -14.45
C ASN A 2 -53.71 11.11 -12.99
N ASP A 3 -54.52 11.39 -11.97
CA ASP A 3 -54.02 11.55 -10.59
C ASP A 3 -53.89 10.24 -9.78
N ASN A 4 -54.27 9.09 -10.35
CA ASN A 4 -54.27 7.81 -9.62
C ASN A 4 -53.07 6.90 -9.92
N ARG A 5 -52.11 7.33 -10.76
CA ARG A 5 -50.91 6.52 -11.07
C ARG A 5 -49.68 6.95 -10.28
N MET A 6 -49.63 8.19 -9.77
CA MET A 6 -48.54 8.71 -8.93
C MET A 6 -48.63 8.25 -7.46
N LYS A 7 -49.84 7.93 -6.97
CA LYS A 7 -50.07 7.49 -5.57
C LYS A 7 -49.73 6.03 -5.28
N ARG A 8 -49.38 5.21 -6.28
CA ARG A 8 -48.98 3.80 -6.08
C ARG A 8 -47.49 3.58 -5.92
N TRP A 9 -46.68 4.63 -6.02
CA TRP A 9 -45.23 4.57 -5.90
C TRP A 9 -44.72 5.10 -4.55
N MET A 10 -45.61 5.52 -3.65
CA MET A 10 -45.25 6.21 -2.40
C MET A 10 -45.71 5.47 -1.14
N ASP A 11 -46.10 4.20 -1.26
CA ASP A 11 -46.65 3.37 -0.16
C ASP A 11 -45.94 2.01 -0.05
N ALA A 12 -44.73 1.89 -0.61
CA ALA A 12 -43.92 0.66 -0.54
C ALA A 12 -42.44 0.96 -0.16
N ILE A 13 -42.23 2.02 0.61
CA ILE A 13 -40.99 2.18 1.37
C ILE A 13 -41.31 1.63 2.76
N ASP A 14 -40.81 0.43 3.01
CA ASP A 14 -40.99 -0.33 4.24
C ASP A 14 -40.34 0.39 5.41
N ASP A 15 -41.07 0.59 6.51
CA ASP A 15 -40.60 1.26 7.72
C ASP A 15 -39.48 0.46 8.44
N ASP A 16 -39.24 -0.80 8.06
CA ASP A 16 -38.15 -1.64 8.59
C ASP A 16 -36.75 -1.21 8.10
N LEU A 17 -36.63 -0.44 7.01
CA LEU A 17 -35.33 0.07 6.54
C LEU A 17 -34.91 1.41 7.19
N LEU A 18 -35.81 2.07 7.94
CA LEU A 18 -35.52 3.33 8.63
C LEU A 18 -35.05 3.13 10.08
N GLU A 19 -35.27 1.96 10.68
CA GLU A 19 -34.74 1.65 12.03
C GLU A 19 -33.29 1.15 12.03
N GLU A 20 -32.76 0.65 10.91
CA GLU A 20 -31.38 0.13 10.82
C GLU A 20 -30.35 1.22 10.47
N ALA A 21 -30.79 2.38 9.96
CA ALA A 21 -29.91 3.49 9.57
C ALA A 21 -29.64 4.53 10.69
N GLN A 22 -30.18 4.35 11.91
CA GLN A 22 -30.01 5.31 13.02
C GLN A 22 -29.44 4.72 14.32
N ARG A 23 -28.79 3.54 14.29
CA ARG A 23 -28.06 3.07 15.48
C ARG A 23 -26.70 3.77 15.59
N PRO A 24 -26.42 4.49 16.69
CA PRO A 24 -25.12 5.12 16.89
C PRO A 24 -24.03 4.04 17.03
N LEU A 25 -22.90 4.28 16.36
CA LEU A 25 -21.70 3.44 16.48
C LEU A 25 -21.32 3.28 17.96
N PRO A 26 -21.16 2.05 18.49
CA PRO A 26 -20.67 1.86 19.84
C PRO A 26 -19.21 2.33 19.90
N ARG A 27 -19.00 3.42 20.64
CA ARG A 27 -17.69 3.85 21.10
C ARG A 27 -17.15 2.82 22.11
N GLY A 28 -15.93 2.34 21.85
CA GLY A 28 -14.94 2.06 22.88
C GLY A 28 -14.78 0.60 23.32
N GLY A 29 -13.52 0.15 23.28
CA GLY A 29 -12.88 -0.45 24.46
C GLY A 29 -12.98 -1.96 24.63
N ALA A 30 -11.88 -2.64 24.32
CA ALA A 30 -11.31 -3.79 25.02
C ALA A 30 -12.21 -4.56 26.02
N ALA A 31 -12.60 -5.80 25.66
CA ALA A 31 -12.68 -6.93 26.58
C ALA A 31 -12.87 -8.27 25.82
N ARG A 32 -11.74 -8.91 25.49
CA ARG A 32 -11.43 -10.34 25.66
C ARG A 32 -12.61 -11.23 26.11
N ARG A 33 -12.93 -12.33 25.37
CA ARG A 33 -12.60 -13.74 25.74
C ARG A 33 -13.37 -14.90 25.03
N TRP A 34 -12.58 -15.80 24.41
CA TRP A 34 -12.67 -17.28 24.17
C TRP A 34 -13.82 -17.88 23.34
N GLY A 35 -13.64 -18.90 22.48
CA GLY A 35 -12.51 -19.78 22.11
C GLY A 35 -12.70 -20.28 20.65
N ALA A 36 -11.81 -21.05 20.02
CA ALA A 36 -10.80 -21.98 20.49
C ALA A 36 -9.64 -22.02 19.48
N LEU A 37 -8.40 -21.93 19.98
CA LEU A 37 -7.20 -22.26 19.22
C LEU A 37 -6.34 -23.18 20.06
N ALA A 38 -5.92 -24.27 19.43
CA ALA A 38 -5.15 -25.34 20.02
C ALA A 38 -3.71 -24.88 20.34
N ALA A 39 -3.34 -25.11 21.60
CA ALA A 39 -2.03 -25.40 22.16
C ALA A 39 -0.77 -25.09 21.33
N CYS A 40 0.01 -24.10 21.80
CA CYS A 40 1.46 -24.25 22.01
C CYS A 40 1.83 -23.54 23.31
N PHE A 41 2.25 -24.33 24.30
CA PHE A 41 2.68 -23.94 25.64
C PHE A 41 4.13 -23.44 25.59
N CYS A 42 4.40 -22.20 26.01
CA CYS A 42 5.68 -21.80 26.59
C CYS A 42 5.43 -20.78 27.70
N ALA A 43 5.54 -21.23 28.94
CA ALA A 43 5.44 -20.42 30.15
C ALA A 43 6.82 -20.29 30.81
N ALA A 44 7.26 -19.06 31.03
CA ALA A 44 8.16 -18.60 32.09
C ALA A 44 7.98 -17.06 32.19
N ALA A 45 7.18 -16.54 33.13
CA ALA A 45 7.58 -16.07 34.48
C ALA A 45 8.59 -14.92 34.40
N LEU A 46 8.35 -13.66 34.81
CA LEU A 46 7.97 -13.11 36.12
C LEU A 46 7.54 -11.63 35.92
N ALA A 47 6.37 -11.16 36.38
CA ALA A 47 6.16 -10.50 37.68
C ALA A 47 7.19 -9.43 38.07
N LEU A 48 6.83 -8.14 37.95
CA LEU A 48 7.17 -7.01 38.86
C LEU A 48 6.21 -5.86 38.46
N ALA A 49 5.22 -5.54 39.30
CA ALA A 49 5.24 -4.51 40.33
C ALA A 49 4.40 -3.31 39.87
N LEU A 50 3.14 -3.22 40.33
CA LEU A 50 2.77 -2.33 41.44
C LEU A 50 2.99 -0.84 41.09
N TRP A 51 1.93 -0.17 40.60
CA TRP A 51 1.49 1.16 41.09
C TRP A 51 0.23 1.65 40.35
N GLN A 52 -0.91 1.41 40.97
CA GLN A 52 -1.98 2.39 41.22
C GLN A 52 -2.10 2.43 42.76
N PRO A 53 -2.56 3.49 43.46
CA PRO A 53 -3.73 4.30 43.07
C PRO A 53 -3.75 5.78 43.58
N TRP A 54 -4.74 6.55 43.13
CA TRP A 54 -5.45 7.50 44.01
C TRP A 54 -6.93 7.58 43.61
N SER A 55 -7.79 7.61 44.63
CA SER A 55 -9.25 7.53 44.61
C SER A 55 -9.96 8.84 45.02
N ALA A 56 -11.28 8.89 44.75
CA ALA A 56 -12.32 9.71 45.40
C ALA A 56 -12.43 11.20 45.00
N GLY A 57 -13.61 11.81 44.92
CA GLY A 57 -14.99 11.37 45.23
C GLY A 57 -15.99 12.47 44.81
N ILE A 58 -17.18 12.09 44.35
CA ILE A 58 -18.51 12.31 44.98
C ILE A 58 -18.97 13.77 45.10
N GLY A 59 -20.15 14.03 44.51
CA GLY A 59 -20.97 15.22 44.76
C GLY A 59 -22.17 15.30 43.83
N ASP A 60 -23.24 14.58 44.19
CA ASP A 60 -24.59 14.69 43.63
C ASP A 60 -25.18 16.10 43.89
N ASN A 61 -26.11 16.55 43.04
CA ASN A 61 -27.20 17.50 43.33
C ASN A 61 -28.01 17.82 42.05
N THR A 62 -29.20 17.25 41.98
CA THR A 62 -30.31 17.63 41.09
C THR A 62 -30.88 19.02 41.42
N ALA A 63 -31.11 19.84 40.39
CA ALA A 63 -32.15 20.88 40.36
C ALA A 63 -32.50 21.23 38.91
N GLY A 64 -33.78 21.07 38.55
CA GLY A 64 -34.29 21.40 37.22
C GLY A 64 -34.59 22.88 37.02
N ALA A 65 -34.60 23.31 35.76
CA ALA A 65 -35.41 24.42 35.28
C ALA A 65 -35.53 24.33 33.74
N ASP A 66 -36.77 24.32 33.28
CA ASP A 66 -37.16 24.44 31.88
C ASP A 66 -36.66 25.76 31.28
N ALA A 67 -36.15 25.69 30.04
CA ALA A 67 -36.11 26.82 29.13
C ALA A 67 -36.26 26.31 27.69
N ASP A 68 -37.50 26.44 27.21
CA ASP A 68 -37.94 26.39 25.83
C ASP A 68 -37.18 27.41 24.97
N PHE A 69 -36.58 26.95 23.87
CA PHE A 69 -36.14 27.79 22.75
C PHE A 69 -36.62 27.14 21.45
N GLY A 70 -37.79 27.58 21.02
CA GLY A 70 -38.32 27.29 19.70
C GLY A 70 -37.50 27.90 18.56
N ALA A 71 -37.59 27.20 17.43
CA ALA A 71 -37.57 27.71 16.06
C ALA A 71 -36.34 28.54 15.60
N MET A 72 -35.40 27.86 14.93
CA MET A 72 -34.89 28.35 13.66
C MET A 72 -34.80 27.20 12.65
N ASP A 73 -35.79 27.18 11.77
CA ASP A 73 -35.76 26.57 10.46
C ASP A 73 -34.68 27.26 9.61
N LYS A 74 -33.61 26.53 9.30
CA LYS A 74 -32.66 26.85 8.24
C LYS A 74 -32.32 25.57 7.49
N SER A 75 -33.30 25.11 6.73
CA SER A 75 -33.10 24.16 5.65
C SER A 75 -32.21 24.81 4.56
N PHE A 76 -30.90 24.56 4.63
CA PHE A 76 -30.04 24.68 3.45
C PHE A 76 -30.19 23.39 2.64
N SER A 77 -31.05 23.42 1.63
CA SER A 77 -31.05 22.39 0.59
C SER A 77 -29.81 22.57 -0.28
N VAL A 78 -28.70 21.95 0.12
CA VAL A 78 -27.64 21.62 -0.83
C VAL A 78 -28.16 20.43 -1.63
N ALA A 79 -28.51 20.68 -2.89
CA ALA A 79 -28.65 19.60 -3.85
C ALA A 79 -27.28 18.95 -3.99
N MET A 80 -27.11 17.79 -3.37
CA MET A 80 -25.97 16.93 -3.67
C MET A 80 -26.06 16.58 -5.16
N PRO A 81 -24.96 16.72 -5.93
CA PRO A 81 -24.93 16.13 -7.26
C PRO A 81 -25.20 14.62 -7.11
N PRO A 82 -25.81 13.94 -8.09
CA PRO A 82 -25.91 12.50 -8.04
C PRO A 82 -24.50 11.97 -7.77
N VAL A 83 -24.37 11.13 -6.74
CA VAL A 83 -23.15 10.37 -6.48
C VAL A 83 -22.83 9.68 -7.80
N SER A 84 -21.83 10.18 -8.50
CA SER A 84 -21.29 9.50 -9.67
C SER A 84 -20.90 8.10 -9.21
N ASP A 85 -21.30 7.07 -9.96
CA ASP A 85 -21.13 5.63 -9.71
C ASP A 85 -19.66 5.15 -9.52
N ALA A 86 -18.74 6.07 -9.21
CA ALA A 86 -17.32 5.85 -8.93
C ALA A 86 -17.04 5.27 -7.53
N GLU A 87 -18.04 5.13 -6.65
CA GLU A 87 -17.89 4.41 -5.37
C GLU A 87 -17.97 2.88 -5.52
N LEU A 88 -18.20 2.34 -6.72
CA LEU A 88 -18.47 0.90 -6.90
C LEU A 88 -17.24 0.00 -6.98
N LEU A 89 -16.04 0.56 -6.90
CA LEU A 89 -14.82 -0.17 -6.56
C LEU A 89 -13.92 0.70 -5.67
N SER A 90 -13.62 0.24 -4.46
CA SER A 90 -12.43 0.72 -3.71
C SER A 90 -11.14 0.51 -4.53
N ALA A 91 -11.19 -0.35 -5.56
CA ALA A 91 -10.18 -0.48 -6.60
C ALA A 91 -10.36 0.57 -7.71
N SER A 92 -10.05 1.83 -7.41
CA SER A 92 -9.73 2.75 -8.50
C SER A 92 -8.50 2.18 -9.22
N LEU A 93 -8.58 1.95 -10.53
CA LEU A 93 -7.39 1.70 -11.34
C LEU A 93 -6.59 2.99 -11.36
N ALA A 94 -5.76 3.18 -10.33
CA ALA A 94 -4.87 4.33 -10.23
C ALA A 94 -3.95 4.32 -11.43
N LEU A 95 -3.92 5.44 -12.15
CA LEU A 95 -3.08 5.64 -13.30
C LEU A 95 -1.86 6.48 -12.88
N PRO A 96 -0.63 6.03 -13.16
CA PRO A 96 0.54 6.82 -12.88
C PRO A 96 0.62 8.02 -13.81
N GLU A 97 1.51 8.95 -13.47
CA GLU A 97 1.82 10.07 -14.36
C GLU A 97 2.32 9.56 -15.72
N GLY A 98 1.93 10.23 -16.80
CA GLY A 98 2.27 9.83 -18.17
C GLY A 98 1.40 8.71 -18.77
N ALA A 99 0.61 8.00 -17.95
CA ALA A 99 -0.35 7.03 -18.47
C ALA A 99 -1.57 7.74 -19.10
N SER A 100 -2.04 7.20 -20.23
CA SER A 100 -3.28 7.65 -20.86
C SER A 100 -4.22 6.49 -21.12
N LEU A 101 -5.51 6.73 -20.93
CA LEU A 101 -6.54 5.73 -21.13
C LEU A 101 -6.80 5.56 -22.64
N THR A 102 -6.60 4.35 -23.18
CA THR A 102 -6.88 4.04 -24.59
C THR A 102 -8.20 3.30 -24.79
N SER A 103 -8.79 2.77 -23.73
CA SER A 103 -10.13 2.18 -23.73
C SER A 103 -11.01 2.71 -22.61
N ASP A 104 -12.32 2.75 -22.79
CA ASP A 104 -13.24 2.94 -21.66
C ASP A 104 -13.08 1.83 -20.60
N TYR A 105 -13.46 2.14 -19.36
CA TYR A 105 -13.51 1.15 -18.29
C TYR A 105 -14.56 0.07 -18.58
N ARG A 106 -14.15 -1.19 -18.46
CA ARG A 106 -15.02 -2.36 -18.58
C ARG A 106 -15.25 -2.98 -17.22
N TRP A 107 -16.51 -2.98 -16.79
CA TRP A 107 -16.93 -3.53 -15.50
C TRP A 107 -17.29 -5.01 -15.66
N ARG A 108 -16.88 -5.82 -14.67
CA ARG A 108 -17.35 -7.19 -14.50
C ARG A 108 -18.34 -7.22 -13.35
N GLN A 109 -19.46 -7.91 -13.55
CA GLN A 109 -20.50 -8.09 -12.56
C GLN A 109 -20.79 -9.58 -12.35
N ASP A 110 -21.25 -9.95 -11.16
CA ASP A 110 -21.78 -11.28 -10.90
C ASP A 110 -23.22 -11.44 -11.42
N GLY A 111 -23.82 -12.61 -11.17
CA GLY A 111 -25.19 -12.92 -11.59
C GLY A 111 -26.28 -12.09 -10.87
N GLU A 112 -25.92 -11.41 -9.79
CA GLU A 112 -26.81 -10.54 -9.00
C GLU A 112 -26.61 -9.05 -9.36
N GLY A 113 -25.64 -8.76 -10.24
CA GLY A 113 -25.33 -7.40 -10.73
C GLY A 113 -24.31 -6.65 -9.88
N ALA A 114 -23.71 -7.27 -8.86
CA ALA A 114 -22.67 -6.65 -8.06
C ALA A 114 -21.35 -6.60 -8.85
N VAL A 115 -20.64 -5.47 -8.78
CA VAL A 115 -19.35 -5.29 -9.44
C VAL A 115 -18.30 -6.16 -8.77
N THR A 116 -17.65 -7.03 -9.56
CA THR A 116 -16.60 -7.96 -9.10
C THR A 116 -15.22 -7.57 -9.59
N GLY A 117 -15.13 -6.64 -10.55
CA GLY A 117 -13.87 -6.09 -11.01
C GLY A 117 -14.03 -5.09 -12.15
N VAL A 118 -12.90 -4.51 -12.56
CA VAL A 118 -12.80 -3.54 -13.64
C VAL A 118 -11.54 -3.80 -14.46
N SER A 119 -11.58 -3.47 -15.74
CA SER A 119 -10.38 -3.42 -16.57
C SER A 119 -10.40 -2.25 -17.54
N CYS A 120 -9.23 -1.84 -17.98
CA CYS A 120 -9.02 -0.91 -19.07
C CYS A 120 -7.70 -1.21 -19.80
N THR A 121 -7.51 -0.57 -20.94
CA THR A 121 -6.22 -0.51 -21.63
C THR A 121 -5.61 0.87 -21.40
N VAL A 122 -4.34 0.89 -21.03
CA VAL A 122 -3.57 2.10 -20.75
C VAL A 122 -2.34 2.14 -21.65
N LEU A 123 -2.07 3.31 -22.22
CA LEU A 123 -0.84 3.60 -22.94
C LEU A 123 0.15 4.25 -21.97
N LEU A 124 1.30 3.60 -21.77
CA LEU A 124 2.41 4.10 -20.96
C LEU A 124 3.73 3.81 -21.68
N ASP A 125 4.59 4.82 -21.77
CA ASP A 125 5.89 4.73 -22.46
C ASP A 125 5.83 4.19 -23.90
N GLY A 126 4.72 4.46 -24.59
CA GLY A 126 4.52 4.04 -25.97
C GLY A 126 3.99 2.61 -26.16
N TYR A 127 3.66 1.90 -25.07
CA TYR A 127 3.10 0.55 -25.11
C TYR A 127 1.71 0.50 -24.48
N ASP A 128 0.83 -0.31 -25.07
CA ASP A 128 -0.50 -0.61 -24.52
C ASP A 128 -0.40 -1.76 -23.50
N TYR A 129 -1.06 -1.56 -22.36
CA TYR A 129 -1.16 -2.53 -21.28
C TYR A 129 -2.62 -2.78 -20.93
N ASP A 130 -3.01 -4.05 -20.81
CA ASP A 130 -4.27 -4.42 -20.21
C ASP A 130 -4.11 -4.43 -18.69
N TYR A 131 -4.82 -3.50 -18.03
CA TYR A 131 -4.77 -3.30 -16.60
C TYR A 131 -6.13 -3.61 -15.98
N SER A 132 -6.14 -4.42 -14.94
CA SER A 132 -7.38 -4.85 -14.30
C SER A 132 -7.25 -4.98 -12.79
N ALA A 133 -8.39 -4.87 -12.12
CA ALA A 133 -8.55 -5.13 -10.70
C ALA A 133 -9.78 -6.02 -10.47
N ALA A 134 -9.72 -6.87 -9.46
CA ALA A 134 -10.81 -7.75 -9.07
C ALA A 134 -10.87 -7.92 -7.56
N TYR A 135 -12.07 -7.98 -6.99
CA TYR A 135 -12.23 -8.45 -5.62
C TYR A 135 -11.87 -9.93 -5.56
N ALA A 136 -11.06 -10.29 -4.56
CA ALA A 136 -10.55 -11.63 -4.39
C ALA A 136 -10.31 -11.91 -2.90
N SER A 137 -10.69 -13.10 -2.44
CA SER A 137 -10.37 -13.56 -1.08
C SER A 137 -8.99 -14.25 -0.97
N GLN A 138 -8.38 -14.54 -2.12
CA GLN A 138 -7.08 -15.19 -2.28
C GLN A 138 -6.54 -14.88 -3.68
N PRO A 139 -5.22 -15.05 -3.92
CA PRO A 139 -4.65 -14.86 -5.24
C PRO A 139 -5.40 -15.63 -6.34
N LEU A 140 -5.74 -14.93 -7.41
CA LEU A 140 -6.41 -15.45 -8.59
C LEU A 140 -5.38 -15.79 -9.68
N PRO A 141 -5.66 -16.78 -10.56
CA PRO A 141 -4.92 -16.94 -11.80
C PRO A 141 -5.06 -15.69 -12.69
N ALA A 142 -4.26 -15.65 -13.76
CA ALA A 142 -4.43 -14.68 -14.84
C ALA A 142 -5.83 -14.81 -15.48
N PRO A 143 -6.32 -13.77 -16.20
CA PRO A 143 -7.66 -13.78 -16.80
C PRO A 143 -7.93 -14.95 -17.76
N ASP A 144 -6.89 -15.51 -18.38
CA ASP A 144 -6.94 -16.69 -19.26
C ASP A 144 -6.91 -18.03 -18.49
N GLY A 145 -6.78 -17.99 -17.16
CA GLY A 145 -6.69 -19.16 -16.28
C GLY A 145 -5.26 -19.63 -16.01
N THR A 146 -4.25 -18.98 -16.57
CA THR A 146 -2.84 -19.32 -16.35
C THR A 146 -2.44 -19.06 -14.89
N LEU A 147 -1.68 -19.97 -14.30
CA LEU A 147 -1.16 -19.83 -12.93
C LEU A 147 0.18 -19.09 -12.95
N PRO A 148 0.52 -18.33 -11.91
CA PRO A 148 1.84 -17.70 -11.81
C PRO A 148 2.95 -18.76 -11.77
N THR A 149 4.06 -18.44 -12.42
CA THR A 149 5.30 -19.23 -12.37
C THR A 149 6.00 -19.04 -11.03
N ASP A 150 6.05 -17.78 -10.57
CA ASP A 150 6.71 -17.38 -9.33
C ASP A 150 5.79 -16.52 -8.47
N THR A 151 6.00 -16.58 -7.16
CA THR A 151 5.22 -15.80 -6.18
C THR A 151 6.14 -15.22 -5.12
N TYR A 152 6.01 -13.92 -4.89
CA TYR A 152 6.90 -13.15 -4.03
C TYR A 152 6.10 -12.38 -2.97
N GLN A 153 6.65 -12.26 -1.77
CA GLN A 153 6.07 -11.44 -0.70
C GLN A 153 6.81 -10.11 -0.64
N VAL A 154 6.11 -9.02 -0.94
CA VAL A 154 6.69 -7.68 -1.03
C VAL A 154 5.82 -6.73 -0.24
N ASN A 155 6.30 -6.35 0.96
CA ASN A 155 5.73 -5.27 1.76
C ASN A 155 4.18 -5.31 1.90
N GLY A 156 3.64 -6.46 2.29
CA GLY A 156 2.20 -6.67 2.46
C GLY A 156 1.44 -7.08 1.19
N LEU A 157 2.11 -7.07 0.04
CA LEU A 157 1.59 -7.59 -1.23
C LEU A 157 2.11 -9.00 -1.51
N THR A 158 1.26 -9.80 -2.15
CA THR A 158 1.68 -11.02 -2.85
C THR A 158 1.81 -10.70 -4.33
N LEU A 159 3.05 -10.66 -4.84
CA LEU A 159 3.33 -10.53 -6.27
C LEU A 159 3.28 -11.88 -6.97
N LEU A 160 2.71 -11.89 -8.16
CA LEU A 160 2.44 -13.04 -9.00
C LEU A 160 3.10 -12.77 -10.37
N VAL A 161 4.12 -13.54 -10.72
CA VAL A 161 4.85 -13.37 -11.98
C VAL A 161 4.53 -14.54 -12.90
N TYR A 162 4.18 -14.24 -14.14
CA TYR A 162 3.73 -15.21 -15.14
C TYR A 162 4.81 -15.41 -16.22
N ASP A 163 4.79 -16.57 -16.89
CA ASP A 163 5.78 -16.96 -17.93
C ASP A 163 5.75 -16.03 -19.16
N ASP A 164 4.58 -15.44 -19.45
CA ASP A 164 4.40 -14.44 -20.51
C ASP A 164 4.88 -13.03 -20.10
N GLY A 165 5.42 -12.88 -18.89
CA GLY A 165 5.87 -11.62 -18.33
C GLY A 165 4.78 -10.77 -17.69
N ALA A 166 3.51 -11.20 -17.70
CA ALA A 166 2.46 -10.50 -16.96
C ALA A 166 2.76 -10.46 -15.46
N VAL A 167 2.16 -9.49 -14.76
CA VAL A 167 2.35 -9.30 -13.32
C VAL A 167 1.02 -9.06 -12.64
N GLY A 168 0.75 -9.81 -11.59
CA GLY A 168 -0.35 -9.57 -10.67
C GLY A 168 0.16 -9.20 -9.29
N TRP A 169 -0.61 -8.43 -8.54
CA TRP A 169 -0.34 -8.15 -7.13
C TRP A 169 -1.63 -8.21 -6.33
N TYR A 170 -1.58 -8.93 -5.22
CA TYR A 170 -2.72 -9.14 -4.33
C TYR A 170 -2.46 -8.51 -2.97
N ASP A 171 -3.38 -7.65 -2.54
CA ASP A 171 -3.41 -7.08 -1.19
C ASP A 171 -4.45 -7.83 -0.36
N THR A 172 -3.98 -8.58 0.63
CA THR A 172 -4.84 -9.36 1.52
C THR A 172 -5.70 -8.47 2.41
N SER A 173 -5.21 -7.28 2.77
CA SER A 173 -5.95 -6.34 3.62
C SER A 173 -7.09 -5.68 2.87
N ALA A 174 -6.88 -5.38 1.58
CA ALA A 174 -7.90 -4.80 0.70
C ALA A 174 -8.84 -5.86 0.10
N GLY A 175 -8.40 -7.13 0.01
CA GLY A 175 -9.14 -8.19 -0.67
C GLY A 175 -9.26 -7.93 -2.17
N ILE A 176 -8.21 -7.37 -2.78
CA ILE A 176 -8.18 -6.95 -4.18
C ILE A 176 -6.91 -7.49 -4.82
N GLN A 177 -7.05 -8.06 -6.02
CA GLN A 177 -5.93 -8.38 -6.90
C GLN A 177 -5.97 -7.48 -8.12
N TRP A 178 -4.81 -6.92 -8.46
CA TRP A 178 -4.55 -6.26 -9.72
C TRP A 178 -3.74 -7.15 -10.65
N TYR A 179 -3.84 -6.87 -11.94
CA TYR A 179 -3.13 -7.59 -12.99
C TYR A 179 -2.81 -6.65 -14.15
N CYS A 180 -1.59 -6.73 -14.64
CA CYS A 180 -1.07 -5.95 -15.76
C CYS A 180 -0.34 -6.88 -16.74
N VAL A 181 -0.65 -6.75 -18.02
CA VAL A 181 0.05 -7.43 -19.11
C VAL A 181 0.27 -6.46 -20.26
N ALA A 182 1.46 -6.50 -20.86
CA ALA A 182 1.77 -5.72 -22.05
C ALA A 182 1.23 -6.44 -23.30
N TRP A 183 0.85 -5.69 -24.32
CA TRP A 183 0.54 -6.29 -25.62
C TRP A 183 1.79 -6.82 -26.31
N ASP A 184 2.66 -5.93 -26.80
CA ASP A 184 3.94 -6.30 -27.41
C ASP A 184 5.02 -5.27 -27.05
N GLY A 185 6.20 -5.74 -26.61
CA GLY A 185 7.39 -4.90 -26.39
C GLY A 185 7.41 -4.07 -25.11
N GLY A 186 6.33 -4.08 -24.31
CA GLY A 186 6.28 -3.42 -23.01
C GLY A 186 7.10 -4.14 -21.94
N ALA A 187 7.24 -3.51 -20.77
CA ALA A 187 7.94 -4.03 -19.61
C ALA A 187 6.95 -4.17 -18.42
N PRO A 188 6.14 -5.24 -18.36
CA PRO A 188 5.03 -5.32 -17.40
C PRO A 188 5.46 -5.20 -15.95
N LEU A 189 6.66 -5.68 -15.59
CA LEU A 189 7.17 -5.54 -14.24
C LEU A 189 7.47 -4.08 -13.88
N VAL A 190 8.15 -3.36 -14.76
CA VAL A 190 8.39 -1.91 -14.60
C VAL A 190 7.05 -1.20 -14.41
N THR A 191 6.11 -1.45 -15.32
CA THR A 191 4.78 -0.84 -15.29
C THR A 191 3.99 -1.20 -14.03
N ALA A 192 4.05 -2.46 -13.57
CA ALA A 192 3.37 -2.89 -12.36
C ALA A 192 3.89 -2.14 -11.13
N PHE A 193 5.21 -1.95 -11.00
CA PHE A 193 5.78 -1.15 -9.91
C PHE A 193 5.37 0.32 -9.97
N THR A 194 5.30 0.91 -11.17
CA THR A 194 4.79 2.27 -11.36
C THR A 194 3.31 2.39 -10.95
N LEU A 195 2.49 1.38 -11.28
CA LEU A 195 1.09 1.32 -10.87
C LEU A 195 0.95 1.15 -9.35
N MET A 196 1.80 0.33 -8.71
CA MET A 196 1.83 0.18 -7.25
C MET A 196 2.20 1.49 -6.54
N ASP A 197 3.19 2.25 -7.04
CA ASP A 197 3.54 3.58 -6.51
C ASP A 197 2.35 4.55 -6.63
N ALA A 198 1.63 4.54 -7.76
CA ALA A 198 0.41 5.34 -7.96
C ALA A 198 -0.76 4.92 -7.05
N GLN A 199 -0.75 3.67 -6.57
CA GLN A 199 -1.67 3.15 -5.55
C GLN A 199 -1.20 3.42 -4.12
N TYR A 200 -0.09 4.13 -3.94
CA TYR A 200 0.55 4.42 -2.65
C TYR A 200 1.12 3.20 -1.92
N TYR A 201 1.37 2.10 -2.63
CA TYR A 201 2.18 1.01 -2.08
C TYR A 201 3.64 1.45 -2.02
N THR A 202 4.31 1.18 -0.89
CA THR A 202 5.73 1.48 -0.76
C THR A 202 6.54 0.44 -1.53
N VAL A 203 7.14 0.91 -2.62
CA VAL A 203 8.00 0.15 -3.54
C VAL A 203 9.27 0.95 -3.85
N PRO A 204 10.37 0.31 -4.29
CA PRO A 204 11.54 1.06 -4.73
C PRO A 204 11.20 1.84 -6.02
N THR A 205 11.42 3.15 -6.01
CA THR A 205 11.09 4.03 -7.14
C THR A 205 12.32 4.84 -7.51
N ALA A 206 12.67 4.85 -8.79
CA ALA A 206 13.76 5.68 -9.29
C ALA A 206 13.43 7.18 -9.09
N PRO A 207 14.45 8.04 -8.89
CA PRO A 207 14.22 9.46 -8.72
C PRO A 207 13.83 10.13 -10.04
N GLU A 208 13.22 11.31 -9.96
CA GLU A 208 12.84 12.09 -11.14
C GLU A 208 14.07 12.38 -12.02
N GLY A 209 13.90 12.24 -13.34
CA GLY A 209 14.96 12.47 -14.32
C GLY A 209 15.93 11.30 -14.51
N ALA A 210 15.77 10.19 -13.78
CA ALA A 210 16.52 8.97 -14.02
C ALA A 210 15.94 8.14 -15.17
N ASP A 211 16.81 7.54 -15.96
CA ASP A 211 16.41 6.54 -16.96
C ASP A 211 16.32 5.17 -16.26
N VAL A 212 15.11 4.64 -16.13
CA VAL A 212 14.87 3.31 -15.53
C VAL A 212 15.36 2.22 -16.49
N LEU A 213 16.28 1.39 -16.02
CA LEU A 213 16.80 0.25 -16.77
C LEU A 213 15.94 -1.01 -16.58
N GLY A 214 15.32 -1.16 -15.41
CA GLY A 214 14.45 -2.30 -15.12
C GLY A 214 14.18 -2.48 -13.63
N TYR A 215 13.29 -3.43 -13.35
CA TYR A 215 13.00 -3.94 -12.01
C TYR A 215 13.37 -5.42 -11.93
N ASP A 216 13.77 -5.88 -10.75
CA ASP A 216 14.08 -7.28 -10.47
C ASP A 216 13.51 -7.72 -9.12
N LEU A 217 13.24 -9.02 -8.98
CA LEU A 217 12.85 -9.69 -7.74
C LEU A 217 13.65 -10.96 -7.54
N PHE A 218 14.31 -11.05 -6.40
CA PHE A 218 15.12 -12.22 -6.08
C PHE A 218 15.13 -12.49 -4.58
N ASP A 219 15.50 -13.72 -4.22
CA ASP A 219 15.80 -14.06 -2.84
C ASP A 219 17.26 -13.70 -2.53
N LEU A 220 17.47 -12.98 -1.44
CA LEU A 220 18.78 -12.72 -0.87
C LEU A 220 18.72 -13.02 0.63
N ASP A 221 19.53 -13.97 1.07
CA ASP A 221 19.59 -14.43 2.46
C ASP A 221 18.22 -14.79 3.05
N GLY A 222 17.33 -15.40 2.25
CA GLY A 222 15.99 -15.82 2.65
C GLY A 222 14.96 -14.68 2.74
N SER A 223 15.29 -13.51 2.21
CA SER A 223 14.39 -12.36 2.10
C SER A 223 14.14 -12.04 0.63
N THR A 224 12.88 -11.77 0.28
CA THR A 224 12.58 -11.22 -1.04
C THR A 224 13.07 -9.78 -1.13
N VAL A 225 13.96 -9.52 -2.07
CA VAL A 225 14.48 -8.19 -2.39
C VAL A 225 13.81 -7.72 -3.68
N THR A 226 13.31 -6.50 -3.66
CA THR A 226 12.93 -5.77 -4.86
C THR A 226 14.03 -4.79 -5.22
N GLU A 227 14.42 -4.76 -6.49
CA GLU A 227 15.42 -3.84 -7.02
C GLU A 227 14.83 -3.00 -8.14
N VAL A 228 15.12 -1.71 -8.14
CA VAL A 228 15.06 -0.87 -9.35
C VAL A 228 16.49 -0.50 -9.76
N SER A 229 16.81 -0.78 -11.01
CA SER A 229 18.05 -0.37 -11.67
C SER A 229 17.76 0.87 -12.52
N PHE A 230 18.56 1.92 -12.37
CA PHE A 230 18.40 3.15 -13.14
C PHE A 230 19.73 3.87 -13.38
N THR A 231 19.78 4.75 -14.38
CA THR A 231 20.91 5.66 -14.58
C THR A 231 20.53 7.10 -14.28
N LEU A 232 21.37 7.80 -13.52
CA LEU A 232 21.27 9.24 -13.30
C LEU A 232 22.67 9.85 -13.34
N ASP A 233 22.82 10.96 -14.08
CA ASP A 233 24.09 11.65 -14.29
C ASP A 233 25.22 10.74 -14.80
N GLY A 234 24.88 9.72 -15.59
CA GLY A 234 25.82 8.75 -16.16
C GLY A 234 26.33 7.68 -15.18
N VAL A 235 25.75 7.59 -13.97
CA VAL A 235 26.02 6.54 -12.99
C VAL A 235 24.85 5.56 -12.95
N THR A 236 25.15 4.27 -12.99
CA THR A 236 24.17 3.20 -12.75
C THR A 236 24.00 2.98 -11.25
N TRP A 237 22.75 2.94 -10.82
CA TRP A 237 22.34 2.74 -9.44
C TRP A 237 21.43 1.53 -9.32
N HIS A 238 21.63 0.76 -8.26
CA HIS A 238 20.77 -0.34 -7.86
C HIS A 238 20.14 0.04 -6.52
N TYR A 239 18.85 0.40 -6.53
CA TYR A 239 18.10 0.72 -5.33
C TYR A 239 17.23 -0.46 -4.92
N ARG A 240 17.47 -0.97 -3.71
CA ARG A 240 16.85 -2.20 -3.21
C ARG A 240 16.05 -1.95 -1.95
N MET A 241 14.98 -2.72 -1.81
CA MET A 241 14.11 -2.73 -0.64
C MET A 241 13.78 -4.18 -0.26
N ALA A 242 13.72 -4.48 1.03
CA ALA A 242 13.27 -5.77 1.54
C ALA A 242 12.53 -5.62 2.88
N PRO A 243 11.47 -6.41 3.13
CA PRO A 243 10.88 -6.50 4.46
C PRO A 243 11.88 -7.11 5.44
N THR A 244 11.89 -6.59 6.66
CA THR A 244 12.72 -7.14 7.74
C THR A 244 11.96 -7.14 9.06
N LEU A 245 12.03 -8.27 9.75
CA LEU A 245 11.60 -8.41 11.14
C LEU A 245 12.76 -8.17 12.12
N ASP A 246 13.96 -7.88 11.61
CA ASP A 246 15.13 -7.64 12.42
C ASP A 246 15.06 -6.26 13.06
N VAL A 247 14.89 -6.25 14.38
CA VAL A 247 14.90 -5.06 15.24
C VAL A 247 16.23 -4.86 15.97
N SER A 248 17.26 -5.65 15.64
CA SER A 248 18.61 -5.54 16.20
C SER A 248 19.27 -4.21 15.81
N GLU A 249 20.38 -3.83 16.45
CA GLU A 249 21.11 -2.62 16.04
C GLU A 249 21.81 -2.78 14.68
N THR A 250 21.99 -4.01 14.20
CA THR A 250 22.62 -4.30 12.91
C THR A 250 21.66 -4.01 11.77
N ILE A 251 22.14 -3.29 10.76
CA ILE A 251 21.37 -3.01 9.55
C ILE A 251 21.52 -4.22 8.62
N PRO A 252 20.42 -4.88 8.20
CA PRO A 252 20.48 -5.95 7.20
C PRO A 252 21.13 -5.45 5.91
N ASP A 253 22.12 -6.19 5.42
CA ASP A 253 22.84 -5.84 4.21
C ASP A 253 22.23 -6.53 3.00
N ILE A 254 21.40 -5.80 2.25
CA ILE A 254 20.79 -6.27 1.01
C ILE A 254 21.50 -5.73 -0.25
N SER A 255 22.68 -5.14 -0.09
CA SER A 255 23.38 -4.44 -1.17
C SER A 255 24.08 -5.35 -2.17
N ASP A 256 24.37 -6.60 -1.78
CA ASP A 256 25.27 -7.55 -2.49
C ASP A 256 26.66 -6.96 -2.82
N PHE A 257 27.01 -5.84 -2.20
CA PHE A 257 28.27 -5.17 -2.41
C PHE A 257 29.33 -5.72 -1.44
N THR A 258 30.33 -6.42 -1.99
CA THR A 258 31.41 -7.04 -1.19
C THR A 258 32.64 -6.14 -1.03
N GLY A 259 32.65 -4.95 -1.64
CA GLY A 259 33.75 -3.99 -1.54
C GLY A 259 33.68 -3.14 -0.26
N GLY A 260 34.38 -2.00 -0.25
CA GLY A 260 34.30 -1.05 0.86
C GLY A 260 35.58 -0.90 1.68
N SER A 261 36.70 -0.65 1.00
CA SER A 261 37.96 -0.25 1.66
C SER A 261 37.84 1.02 2.50
N LEU A 262 36.83 1.86 2.24
CA LEU A 262 36.45 3.02 3.01
C LEU A 262 35.03 2.84 3.56
N THR A 263 34.81 3.27 4.81
CA THR A 263 33.51 3.15 5.47
C THR A 263 33.16 4.43 6.24
N ALA A 264 31.86 4.70 6.38
CA ALA A 264 31.32 5.74 7.23
C ALA A 264 29.99 5.32 7.84
N GLU A 265 29.63 5.93 8.96
CA GLU A 265 28.32 5.81 9.58
C GLU A 265 27.63 7.16 9.56
N GLY A 266 26.30 7.17 9.46
CA GLY A 266 25.54 8.39 9.31
C GLY A 266 24.06 8.22 9.67
N ARG A 267 23.27 9.19 9.21
CA ARG A 267 21.81 9.17 9.32
C ARG A 267 21.17 9.66 8.04
N LEU A 268 20.13 8.96 7.63
CA LEU A 268 19.20 9.37 6.59
C LEU A 268 17.86 9.66 7.26
N ARG A 269 17.56 10.95 7.47
CA ARG A 269 16.46 11.39 8.36
C ARG A 269 16.61 10.75 9.75
N TRP A 270 15.68 9.90 10.18
CA TRP A 270 15.75 9.14 11.44
C TRP A 270 16.46 7.78 11.31
N CYS A 271 16.68 7.29 10.09
CA CYS A 271 17.24 5.98 9.85
C CYS A 271 18.77 6.00 10.04
N PRO A 272 19.35 5.10 10.84
CA PRO A 272 20.80 4.92 10.87
C PRO A 272 21.29 4.39 9.51
N THR A 273 22.48 4.82 9.08
CA THR A 273 23.07 4.40 7.80
C THR A 273 24.49 3.87 7.98
N VAL A 274 24.87 2.87 7.18
CA VAL A 274 26.26 2.45 6.99
C VAL A 274 26.61 2.62 5.52
N LEU A 275 27.75 3.26 5.25
CA LEU A 275 28.27 3.52 3.92
C LEU A 275 29.58 2.76 3.73
N ARG A 276 29.77 2.19 2.55
CA ARG A 276 30.98 1.49 2.14
C ARG A 276 31.31 1.86 0.71
N TRP A 277 32.54 2.25 0.41
CA TRP A 277 32.96 2.52 -0.96
C TRP A 277 34.45 2.24 -1.16
N ASP A 278 34.83 2.12 -2.43
CA ASP A 278 36.19 1.89 -2.84
C ASP A 278 36.79 3.12 -3.51
N ALA A 279 38.13 3.22 -3.47
CA ALA A 279 38.85 4.23 -4.24
C ALA A 279 38.60 4.14 -5.76
N GLY A 280 38.16 2.97 -6.24
CA GLY A 280 37.73 2.74 -7.62
C GLY A 280 36.35 3.31 -7.96
N GLY A 281 35.62 3.85 -6.98
CA GLY A 281 34.33 4.51 -7.17
C GLY A 281 33.12 3.61 -7.10
N ALA A 282 33.24 2.31 -6.84
CA ALA A 282 32.08 1.48 -6.49
C ALA A 282 31.74 1.64 -5.00
N GLY A 283 30.47 1.54 -4.63
CA GLY A 283 30.08 1.65 -3.23
C GLY A 283 28.60 1.47 -2.99
N CYS A 284 28.23 1.32 -1.72
CA CYS A 284 26.85 1.19 -1.27
C CYS A 284 26.58 2.01 0.00
N ILE A 285 25.32 2.36 0.18
CA ILE A 285 24.76 2.82 1.45
C ILE A 285 23.58 1.92 1.82
N ILE A 286 23.55 1.46 3.08
CA ILE A 286 22.46 0.66 3.63
C ILE A 286 21.80 1.41 4.78
N TRP A 287 20.48 1.30 4.90
CA TRP A 287 19.71 1.87 6.01
C TRP A 287 18.47 1.05 6.31
N ARG A 288 17.88 1.25 7.49
CA ARG A 288 16.66 0.57 7.91
C ARG A 288 15.67 1.55 8.50
N ASP A 289 14.43 1.48 8.02
CA ASP A 289 13.30 2.14 8.64
C ASP A 289 12.57 1.15 9.56
N ILE A 290 12.68 1.37 10.86
CA ILE A 290 12.21 0.43 11.89
C ILE A 290 10.68 0.39 11.96
N ALA A 291 10.01 1.53 11.75
CA ALA A 291 8.56 1.62 11.93
C ALA A 291 7.77 0.77 10.92
N PRO A 292 8.07 0.82 9.59
CA PRO A 292 7.48 -0.11 8.63
C PRO A 292 8.21 -1.46 8.58
N GLY A 293 9.38 -1.59 9.22
CA GLY A 293 10.18 -2.82 9.16
C GLY A 293 10.77 -3.06 7.78
N LEU A 294 11.42 -2.05 7.20
CA LEU A 294 11.99 -2.11 5.85
C LEU A 294 13.50 -1.86 5.88
N ALA A 295 14.25 -2.75 5.24
CA ALA A 295 15.66 -2.57 4.94
C ALA A 295 15.82 -2.02 3.52
N TYR A 296 16.82 -1.18 3.35
CA TYR A 296 17.11 -0.49 2.11
C TYR A 296 18.60 -0.57 1.81
N SER A 297 18.93 -0.63 0.53
CA SER A 297 20.29 -0.37 0.07
C SER A 297 20.28 0.38 -1.24
N LEU A 298 21.33 1.17 -1.46
CA LEU A 298 21.59 1.83 -2.72
C LEU A 298 23.05 1.60 -3.07
N THR A 299 23.29 0.95 -4.21
CA THR A 299 24.63 0.61 -4.71
C THR A 299 24.90 1.38 -6.00
N ALA A 300 26.12 1.88 -6.15
CA ALA A 300 26.64 2.51 -7.36
C ALA A 300 27.87 1.77 -7.86
N ASP A 301 27.94 1.54 -9.17
CA ASP A 301 29.08 0.87 -9.79
C ASP A 301 30.31 1.78 -9.92
N THR A 302 30.09 3.09 -10.02
CA THR A 302 31.13 4.11 -10.17
C THR A 302 30.73 5.43 -9.50
N GLY A 303 31.70 6.32 -9.26
CA GLY A 303 31.43 7.66 -8.70
C GLY A 303 30.99 7.69 -7.22
N ALA A 304 31.00 6.55 -6.53
CA ALA A 304 30.66 6.44 -5.12
C ALA A 304 31.68 7.16 -4.22
N SER A 305 31.12 7.94 -3.32
CA SER A 305 31.78 8.63 -2.22
C SER A 305 30.76 8.77 -1.10
N GLU A 306 31.20 9.09 0.11
CA GLU A 306 30.29 9.36 1.23
C GLU A 306 29.19 10.36 0.84
N LYS A 307 29.58 11.45 0.16
CA LYS A 307 28.64 12.50 -0.27
C LYS A 307 27.68 12.01 -1.34
N THR A 308 28.17 11.39 -2.42
CA THR A 308 27.32 10.99 -3.54
C THR A 308 26.33 9.90 -3.16
N LEU A 309 26.75 8.94 -2.32
CA LEU A 309 25.87 7.92 -1.76
C LEU A 309 24.79 8.54 -0.86
N ALA A 310 25.17 9.44 0.06
CA ALA A 310 24.22 10.07 0.98
C ALA A 310 23.22 10.98 0.25
N ASP A 311 23.69 11.78 -0.72
CA ASP A 311 22.84 12.68 -1.51
C ASP A 311 21.82 11.87 -2.34
N MET A 312 22.24 10.78 -2.99
CA MET A 312 21.34 9.93 -3.77
C MET A 312 20.36 9.17 -2.88
N ALA A 313 20.81 8.64 -1.73
CA ALA A 313 19.92 7.98 -0.78
C ALA A 313 18.82 8.94 -0.28
N ALA A 314 19.16 10.21 -0.03
CA ALA A 314 18.17 11.24 0.33
C ALA A 314 17.19 11.58 -0.78
N LEU A 315 17.58 11.41 -2.04
CA LEU A 315 16.72 11.65 -3.19
C LEU A 315 15.72 10.49 -3.39
N VAL A 316 16.17 9.24 -3.27
CA VAL A 316 15.31 8.06 -3.51
C VAL A 316 14.47 7.65 -2.30
N PHE A 317 14.91 7.98 -1.10
CA PHE A 317 14.22 7.54 0.12
C PHE A 317 12.94 8.34 0.37
N LYS A 318 11.81 7.72 0.03
CA LYS A 318 10.46 8.14 0.40
C LYS A 318 10.02 7.32 1.63
N PRO A 319 10.01 7.90 2.83
CA PRO A 319 9.60 7.16 4.01
C PRO A 319 8.11 6.78 3.93
N ALA A 320 7.76 5.60 4.41
CA ALA A 320 6.37 5.13 4.47
C ALA A 320 5.51 5.92 5.49
N GLN A 321 6.15 6.74 6.34
CA GLN A 321 5.49 7.58 7.34
C GLN A 321 5.91 9.04 7.17
N GLU A 322 4.99 9.98 7.42
CA GLU A 322 5.30 11.41 7.49
C GLU A 322 6.17 11.72 8.71
N GLU A 323 7.06 12.72 8.60
CA GLU A 323 7.83 13.23 9.73
C GLU A 323 6.90 13.85 10.78
N SER A 324 6.92 13.29 12.00
CA SER A 324 6.16 13.79 13.14
C SER A 324 6.71 15.08 13.73
#